data_AF-A0A1H0AKB2-F1
#
_entry.id   AF-A0A1H0AKB2-F1
#
_cell.length_a   1.000
_cell.length_b   1.000
_cell.length_c   1.000
_cell.angle_alpha   90.00
_cell.angle_beta   90.00
_cell.angle_gamma   90.00
#
_symmetry.space_group_name_H-M   'P 1'
#
loop_
_entity.id
_entity.type
_entity.pdbx_description
1 polymer ?
#
loop_
_entity_poly.entity_id
_entity_poly.type
_entity_poly.pdbx_seq_one_letter_code
_entity_poly.pdbx_strand_id
1 'polypeptide(L)'
;MCKHIKKAAALSVTLAVLLSGCGANGAAPLKEAASSSSSQDISSETPASSRAVDEWMLSATARNAAFQPYMSIQEYDVLFGTSGMMPSSPVVSPNGKKLAYIYPNEFEEPCDLFLYDLVSKKAEKILPQQKLPQSSGFKQVAWADDGSLLLIIGYRYGTVTPGGSVYLLKLAEAPALRLLYEPQKDTEQVLSASLSGSTLTMKMAVFDKNMEKYTEEQRTAEVNPQSASVSEAPESSPAVDSDILATLFNFPSKELLAVYTALDTFEYDQSGESLLLVPNQTGTRVIIETLEYDSVKNDFVPVKTVYDKTSKDGYALWLKAVRPEGGIQLRITLKHGKAMAQYDVTYNGKDGNEGEEVIKKAS
;
A
#
# COMPACT_ATOMS: atom_id res chain seq x y z
N MET A 1 19.76 -48.55 -8.34
CA MET A 1 21.21 -48.41 -8.10
C MET A 1 21.77 -47.39 -9.09
N CYS A 2 22.01 -46.15 -8.68
CA CYS A 2 23.12 -45.32 -9.17
C CYS A 2 23.15 -44.04 -8.33
N LYS A 3 24.14 -43.94 -7.45
CA LYS A 3 24.40 -42.80 -6.57
C LYS A 3 25.28 -41.80 -7.32
N HIS A 4 24.87 -40.54 -7.41
CA HIS A 4 25.81 -39.45 -7.65
C HIS A 4 25.72 -38.42 -6.53
N ILE A 5 26.74 -38.49 -5.67
CA ILE A 5 27.10 -37.53 -4.63
C ILE A 5 27.95 -36.46 -5.31
N LYS A 6 27.57 -35.18 -5.22
CA LYS A 6 28.51 -34.07 -5.44
C LYS A 6 28.58 -33.22 -4.18
N LYS A 7 29.82 -33.02 -3.75
CA LYS A 7 30.26 -32.45 -2.47
C LYS A 7 30.05 -30.94 -2.44
N ALA A 8 29.68 -30.45 -1.25
CA ALA A 8 29.72 -29.05 -0.86
C ALA A 8 31.18 -28.58 -0.69
N ALA A 9 31.44 -27.32 -1.08
CA ALA A 9 32.62 -26.58 -0.68
C ALA A 9 32.17 -25.40 0.17
N ALA A 10 32.51 -25.42 1.46
CA ALA A 10 32.30 -24.33 2.39
C ALA A 10 33.48 -23.36 2.26
N LEU A 11 33.20 -22.09 1.94
CA LEU A 11 34.17 -21.01 1.96
C LEU A 11 33.98 -20.25 3.28
N SER A 12 34.94 -20.40 4.19
CA SER A 12 34.98 -19.67 5.46
C SER A 12 35.75 -18.36 5.26
N VAL A 13 35.08 -17.22 5.40
CA VAL A 13 35.72 -15.91 5.41
C VAL A 13 35.87 -15.47 6.87
N THR A 14 37.12 -15.35 7.32
CA THR A 14 37.48 -14.80 8.62
C THR A 14 37.61 -13.28 8.49
N LEU A 15 36.73 -12.53 9.16
CA LEU A 15 36.80 -11.07 9.25
C LEU A 15 37.62 -10.68 10.49
N ALA A 16 38.76 -10.03 10.29
CA ALA A 16 39.58 -9.47 11.35
C ALA A 16 39.05 -8.09 11.74
N VAL A 17 38.73 -7.90 13.03
CA VAL A 17 38.39 -6.61 13.64
C VAL A 17 39.69 -5.94 14.08
N LEU A 18 39.96 -4.74 13.55
CA LEU A 18 40.99 -3.83 14.06
C LEU A 18 40.33 -2.76 14.92
N LEU A 19 40.66 -2.76 16.20
CA LEU A 19 40.39 -1.70 17.16
C LEU A 19 41.58 -0.74 17.20
N SER A 20 41.31 0.53 17.00
CA SER A 20 42.13 1.69 17.41
C SER A 20 41.15 2.84 17.59
N GLY A 21 41.09 3.61 18.67
CA GLY A 21 42.08 3.89 19.70
C GLY A 21 42.06 5.41 19.93
N CYS A 22 41.77 5.80 21.17
CA CYS A 22 42.04 7.07 21.88
C CYS A 22 42.18 8.41 21.12
N GLY A 23 41.51 9.44 21.66
CA GLY A 23 41.89 10.83 21.44
C GLY A 23 41.04 11.84 22.22
N ALA A 24 41.29 11.97 23.52
CA ALA A 24 40.85 13.11 24.33
C ALA A 24 41.83 14.28 24.14
N ASN A 25 41.31 15.51 24.07
CA ASN A 25 41.94 16.82 24.35
C ASN A 25 40.94 17.89 23.89
N GLY A 26 40.68 19.01 24.55
CA GLY A 26 41.23 19.65 25.72
C GLY A 26 40.50 21.00 25.82
N ALA A 27 40.09 21.36 27.02
CA ALA A 27 39.39 22.62 27.31
C ALA A 27 40.36 23.81 27.24
N ALA A 28 39.87 24.97 26.78
CA ALA A 28 40.45 26.28 27.06
C ALA A 28 39.33 27.27 27.40
N PRO A 29 39.50 28.12 28.44
CA PRO A 29 38.48 29.06 28.88
C PRO A 29 38.58 30.38 28.11
N LEU A 30 37.44 30.93 27.70
CA LEU A 30 37.36 32.30 27.20
C LEU A 30 36.63 33.21 28.20
N LYS A 31 37.18 34.42 28.25
CA LYS A 31 37.01 35.48 29.25
C LYS A 31 35.61 36.09 29.26
N GLU A 32 35.23 36.51 30.46
CA GLU A 32 34.18 37.50 30.72
C GLU A 32 34.39 38.79 29.91
N ALA A 33 33.30 39.25 29.28
CA ALA A 33 33.09 40.65 28.99
C ALA A 33 31.63 40.97 29.33
N ALA A 34 31.45 41.80 30.35
CA ALA A 34 30.18 42.39 30.70
C ALA A 34 29.76 43.42 29.64
N SER A 35 28.52 43.33 29.14
CA SER A 35 27.85 44.48 28.54
C SER A 35 26.36 44.41 28.80
N SER A 36 25.86 45.55 29.25
CA SER A 36 24.50 45.90 29.63
C SER A 36 23.47 45.83 28.50
N SER A 37 22.22 45.68 28.94
CA SER A 37 21.03 46.41 28.49
C SER A 37 20.01 45.73 27.56
N SER A 38 18.76 46.09 27.85
CA SER A 38 17.51 45.93 27.13
C SER A 38 16.78 44.58 27.29
N SER A 39 15.84 44.59 28.24
CA SER A 39 14.67 43.71 28.28
C SER A 39 13.81 44.01 27.06
N GLN A 40 13.89 43.14 26.05
CA GLN A 40 12.84 42.99 25.05
C GLN A 40 12.04 41.75 25.42
N ASP A 41 10.71 41.89 25.47
CA ASP A 41 9.77 40.79 25.59
C ASP A 41 9.96 39.85 24.39
N ILE A 42 10.69 38.76 24.63
CA ILE A 42 10.75 37.61 23.74
C ILE A 42 9.47 36.82 24.02
N SER A 43 8.43 37.07 23.22
CA SER A 43 7.36 36.10 23.05
C SER A 43 8.01 34.84 22.48
N SER A 44 8.18 33.83 23.34
CA SER A 44 8.75 32.54 22.99
C SER A 44 7.81 31.82 22.03
N GLU A 45 7.94 32.10 20.73
CA GLU A 45 7.41 31.23 19.70
C GLU A 45 8.18 29.91 19.80
N THR A 46 7.52 28.90 20.35
CA THR A 46 8.05 27.54 20.38
C THR A 46 8.23 27.13 18.92
N PRO A 47 9.44 26.76 18.48
CA PRO A 47 9.68 26.41 17.09
C PRO A 47 8.74 25.28 16.68
N ALA A 48 8.11 25.37 15.51
CA ALA A 48 7.14 24.39 15.01
C ALA A 48 7.65 22.93 15.06
N SER A 49 8.98 22.74 15.07
CA SER A 49 9.61 21.43 15.24
C SER A 49 9.45 20.80 16.63
N SER A 50 9.28 21.57 17.71
CA SER A 50 9.09 20.99 19.05
C SER A 50 7.67 20.46 19.24
N ARG A 51 6.66 21.12 18.63
CA ARG A 51 5.26 20.65 18.67
C ARG A 51 5.08 19.31 17.97
N ALA A 52 5.75 19.09 16.85
CA ALA A 52 5.69 17.82 16.12
C ALA A 52 6.30 16.66 16.94
N VAL A 53 7.38 16.92 17.69
CA VAL A 53 8.00 15.92 18.58
C VAL A 53 7.08 15.60 19.77
N ASP A 54 6.45 16.62 20.36
CA ASP A 54 5.53 16.44 21.49
C ASP A 54 4.27 15.65 21.08
N GLU A 55 3.70 15.92 19.90
CA GLU A 55 2.54 15.16 19.36
C GLU A 55 2.89 13.71 19.02
N TRP A 56 4.07 13.48 18.41
CA TRP A 56 4.53 12.13 18.13
C TRP A 56 4.73 11.31 19.42
N MET A 57 5.38 11.91 20.43
CA MET A 57 5.59 11.30 21.75
C MET A 57 4.26 11.01 22.49
N LEU A 58 3.29 11.91 22.40
CA LEU A 58 1.95 11.69 22.96
C LEU A 58 1.22 10.53 22.27
N SER A 59 1.33 10.42 20.95
CA SER A 59 0.72 9.32 20.18
C SER A 59 1.37 7.96 20.47
N ALA A 60 2.69 7.93 20.60
CA ALA A 60 3.47 6.74 20.95
C ALA A 60 3.08 6.23 22.35
N THR A 61 2.93 7.15 23.30
CA THR A 61 2.53 6.84 24.68
C THR A 61 1.12 6.24 24.73
N ALA A 62 0.16 6.82 24.00
CA ALA A 62 -1.23 6.34 23.97
C ALA A 62 -1.38 4.96 23.32
N ARG A 63 -0.61 4.65 22.26
CA ARG A 63 -0.69 3.35 21.58
C ARG A 63 0.08 2.26 22.31
N ASN A 64 1.21 2.60 22.91
CA ASN A 64 1.88 1.73 23.87
C ASN A 64 0.91 1.28 24.97
N ALA A 65 0.11 2.22 25.51
CA ALA A 65 -0.88 1.90 26.54
C ALA A 65 -1.91 0.82 26.12
N ALA A 66 -2.22 0.67 24.83
CA ALA A 66 -3.12 -0.38 24.35
C ALA A 66 -2.48 -1.79 24.39
N PHE A 67 -1.15 -1.88 24.34
CA PHE A 67 -0.38 -3.14 24.41
C PHE A 67 0.08 -3.48 25.83
N GLN A 68 0.21 -2.49 26.73
CA GLN A 68 0.67 -2.66 28.11
C GLN A 68 -0.05 -3.77 28.92
N PRO A 69 -1.35 -4.05 28.74
CA PRO A 69 -2.00 -5.16 29.45
C PRO A 69 -1.49 -6.55 29.03
N TYR A 70 -0.81 -6.66 27.89
CA TYR A 70 -0.52 -7.92 27.20
C TYR A 70 0.98 -8.22 27.05
N MET A 71 1.80 -7.17 27.01
CA MET A 71 3.24 -7.28 26.87
C MET A 71 3.96 -6.18 27.67
N SER A 72 5.18 -6.49 28.10
CA SER A 72 6.06 -5.53 28.76
C SER A 72 6.55 -4.46 27.79
N ILE A 73 7.04 -3.34 28.33
CA ILE A 73 7.67 -2.29 27.51
C ILE A 73 8.86 -2.83 26.71
N GLN A 74 9.65 -3.74 27.28
CA GLN A 74 10.78 -4.35 26.59
C GLN A 74 10.34 -5.23 25.43
N GLU A 75 9.26 -6.00 25.59
CA GLU A 75 8.67 -6.80 24.51
C GLU A 75 8.14 -5.88 23.39
N TYR A 76 7.47 -4.78 23.75
CA TYR A 76 6.99 -3.79 22.80
C TYR A 76 8.14 -3.15 22.00
N ASP A 77 9.19 -2.71 22.68
CA ASP A 77 10.35 -2.08 22.06
C ASP A 77 11.10 -3.04 21.12
N VAL A 78 11.18 -4.33 21.46
CA VAL A 78 11.75 -5.36 20.58
C VAL A 78 10.91 -5.54 19.31
N LEU A 79 9.59 -5.46 19.42
CA LEU A 79 8.68 -5.64 18.27
C LEU A 79 8.59 -4.39 17.38
N PHE A 80 8.65 -3.18 17.96
CA PHE A 80 8.28 -1.95 17.25
C PHE A 80 9.32 -0.82 17.34
N GLY A 81 10.19 -0.82 18.35
CA GLY A 81 10.95 0.36 18.80
C GLY A 81 12.08 0.84 17.90
N THR A 82 12.35 0.18 16.77
CA THR A 82 13.49 0.54 15.90
C THR A 82 13.10 1.24 14.59
N SER A 83 11.83 1.18 14.17
CA SER A 83 11.43 1.70 12.85
C SER A 83 10.82 3.09 12.88
N GLY A 84 10.41 3.59 14.06
CA GLY A 84 9.63 4.81 14.19
C GLY A 84 8.18 4.70 13.67
N MET A 85 7.79 3.53 13.16
CA MET A 85 6.43 3.24 12.68
C MET A 85 5.59 2.61 13.78
N MET A 86 4.28 2.87 13.77
CA MET A 86 3.37 2.41 14.84
C MET A 86 2.50 1.23 14.38
N PRO A 87 2.20 0.25 15.26
CA PRO A 87 1.17 -0.75 14.99
C PRO A 87 -0.25 -0.15 15.13
N SER A 88 -1.23 -0.88 14.61
CA SER A 88 -2.65 -0.65 14.95
C SER A 88 -2.91 -1.02 16.41
N SER A 89 -4.06 -0.59 16.95
CA SER A 89 -4.54 -1.13 18.23
C SER A 89 -4.66 -2.66 18.15
N PRO A 90 -4.21 -3.41 19.19
CA PRO A 90 -4.30 -4.86 19.17
C PRO A 90 -5.72 -5.32 19.45
N VAL A 91 -6.12 -6.42 18.82
CA VAL A 91 -7.38 -7.12 19.13
C VAL A 91 -7.07 -8.49 19.73
N VAL A 92 -7.64 -8.79 20.90
CA VAL A 92 -7.37 -10.03 21.64
C VAL A 92 -8.36 -11.12 21.23
N SER A 93 -7.86 -12.36 21.09
CA SER A 93 -8.69 -13.52 20.77
C SER A 93 -9.74 -13.78 21.87
N PRO A 94 -10.90 -14.38 21.54
CA PRO A 94 -11.92 -14.70 22.53
C PRO A 94 -11.40 -15.51 23.73
N ASN A 95 -10.47 -16.45 23.51
CA ASN A 95 -9.82 -17.21 24.58
C ASN A 95 -8.67 -16.50 25.31
N GLY A 96 -8.33 -15.26 24.94
CA GLY A 96 -7.29 -14.47 25.60
C GLY A 96 -5.85 -14.96 25.39
N LYS A 97 -5.60 -15.87 24.43
CA LYS A 97 -4.27 -16.45 24.19
C LYS A 97 -3.48 -15.77 23.08
N LYS A 98 -4.14 -15.01 22.22
CA LYS A 98 -3.52 -14.37 21.06
C LYS A 98 -3.98 -12.93 20.94
N LEU A 99 -3.18 -12.10 20.29
CA LEU A 99 -3.63 -10.81 19.77
C LEU A 99 -3.27 -10.69 18.29
N ALA A 100 -4.06 -9.94 17.55
CA ALA A 100 -3.81 -9.60 16.15
C ALA A 100 -3.65 -8.08 16.00
N TYR A 101 -2.79 -7.66 15.08
CA TYR A 101 -2.55 -6.24 14.77
C TYR A 101 -1.99 -6.09 13.35
N ILE A 102 -2.10 -4.87 12.83
CA ILE A 102 -1.54 -4.46 11.53
C ILE A 102 -0.25 -3.67 11.80
N TYR A 103 0.81 -3.94 11.04
CA TYR A 103 2.09 -3.24 11.18
C TYR A 103 2.89 -3.20 9.87
N PRO A 104 3.50 -2.05 9.51
CA PRO A 104 3.25 -0.72 10.07
C PRO A 104 1.79 -0.28 9.85
N ASN A 105 1.28 0.66 10.64
CA ASN A 105 -0.07 1.22 10.49
C ASN A 105 0.00 2.74 10.35
N GLU A 106 0.69 3.16 9.28
CA GLU A 106 0.89 4.54 8.88
C GLU A 106 0.14 4.82 7.58
N PHE A 107 -0.07 6.11 7.27
CA PHE A 107 -0.80 6.53 6.09
C PHE A 107 -0.13 6.00 4.81
N GLU A 108 -0.88 5.24 4.01
CA GLU A 108 -0.49 4.70 2.71
C GLU A 108 0.72 3.72 2.69
N GLU A 109 1.23 3.34 3.86
CA GLU A 109 2.34 2.40 3.94
C GLU A 109 1.87 0.95 3.69
N PRO A 110 2.65 0.13 2.96
CA PRO A 110 2.43 -1.31 2.87
C PRO A 110 2.44 -1.94 4.26
N CYS A 111 1.32 -2.52 4.69
CA CYS A 111 1.16 -3.05 6.04
C CYS A 111 0.92 -4.56 6.04
N ASP A 112 1.55 -5.28 6.97
CA ASP A 112 1.35 -6.71 7.13
C ASP A 112 0.42 -6.99 8.32
N LEU A 113 -0.28 -8.13 8.28
CA LEU A 113 -1.06 -8.64 9.40
C LEU A 113 -0.22 -9.58 10.27
N PHE A 114 -0.19 -9.31 11.57
CA PHE A 114 0.55 -10.08 12.56
C PHE A 114 -0.37 -10.73 13.59
N LEU A 115 0.10 -11.84 14.12
CA LEU A 115 -0.46 -12.56 15.26
C LEU A 115 0.61 -12.69 16.33
N TYR A 116 0.30 -12.31 17.56
CA TYR A 116 1.18 -12.50 18.71
C TYR A 116 0.57 -13.49 19.68
N ASP A 117 1.30 -14.56 19.96
CA ASP A 117 0.92 -15.57 20.92
C ASP A 117 1.34 -15.14 22.33
N LEU A 118 0.35 -14.92 23.21
CA LEU A 118 0.56 -14.37 24.55
C LEU A 118 1.21 -15.35 25.51
N VAL A 119 1.21 -16.65 25.18
CA VAL A 119 1.78 -17.71 26.01
C VAL A 119 3.26 -17.89 25.68
N SER A 120 3.58 -18.03 24.38
CA SER A 120 4.94 -18.23 23.88
C SER A 120 5.72 -16.94 23.68
N LYS A 121 5.06 -15.78 23.74
CA LYS A 121 5.63 -14.45 23.53
C LYS A 121 6.29 -14.29 22.16
N LYS A 122 5.64 -14.81 21.12
CA LYS A 122 6.14 -14.78 19.74
C LYS A 122 5.15 -14.08 18.81
N ALA A 123 5.68 -13.18 17.98
CA ALA A 123 4.97 -12.59 16.86
C ALA A 123 5.21 -13.40 15.58
N GLU A 124 4.17 -13.59 14.80
CA GLU A 124 4.21 -14.21 13.48
C GLU A 124 3.47 -13.32 12.48
N LYS A 125 4.07 -13.16 11.30
CA LYS A 125 3.42 -12.51 10.16
C LYS A 125 2.51 -13.52 9.47
N ILE A 126 1.20 -13.34 9.59
CA ILE A 126 0.21 -14.32 9.10
C ILE A 126 -0.30 -14.00 7.69
N LEU A 127 -0.37 -12.72 7.31
CA LEU A 127 -0.76 -12.32 5.96
C LEU A 127 0.08 -11.11 5.52
N PRO A 128 1.09 -11.32 4.67
CA PRO A 128 1.90 -10.22 4.14
C PRO A 128 1.14 -9.40 3.09
N GLN A 129 1.40 -8.09 3.03
CA GLN A 129 0.80 -7.15 2.05
C GLN A 129 0.98 -7.63 0.61
N GLN A 130 2.10 -8.29 0.29
CA GLN A 130 2.40 -8.77 -1.07
C GLN A 130 1.44 -9.87 -1.54
N LYS A 131 0.60 -10.42 -0.67
CA LYS A 131 -0.48 -11.35 -1.03
C LYS A 131 -1.81 -10.64 -1.32
N LEU A 132 -1.89 -9.33 -1.11
CA LEU A 132 -3.03 -8.50 -1.50
C LEU A 132 -2.71 -7.81 -2.84
N PRO A 133 -3.73 -7.35 -3.58
CA PRO A 133 -3.51 -6.39 -4.64
C PRO A 133 -2.70 -5.20 -4.12
N GLN A 134 -1.77 -4.69 -4.90
CA GLN A 134 -0.88 -3.61 -4.46
C GLN A 134 -1.66 -2.34 -4.11
N SER A 135 -2.77 -2.06 -4.77
CA SER A 135 -3.66 -0.95 -4.44
C SER A 135 -4.52 -1.16 -3.18
N SER A 136 -4.51 -2.35 -2.59
CA SER A 136 -5.28 -2.67 -1.38
C SER A 136 -4.42 -2.63 -0.13
N GLY A 137 -5.02 -2.42 1.04
CA GLY A 137 -4.35 -2.45 2.34
C GLY A 137 -5.30 -2.82 3.46
N PHE A 138 -4.74 -3.27 4.58
CA PHE A 138 -5.53 -3.56 5.78
C PHE A 138 -6.04 -2.27 6.40
N LYS A 139 -7.35 -2.20 6.68
CA LYS A 139 -7.99 -1.07 7.37
C LYS A 139 -8.39 -1.42 8.79
N GLN A 140 -8.83 -2.66 9.00
CA GLN A 140 -9.21 -3.15 10.32
C GLN A 140 -9.01 -4.66 10.44
N VAL A 141 -8.80 -5.11 11.67
CA VAL A 141 -8.82 -6.52 12.07
C VAL A 141 -9.74 -6.69 13.28
N ALA A 142 -10.51 -7.78 13.29
CA ALA A 142 -11.31 -8.23 14.43
C ALA A 142 -11.31 -9.76 14.50
N TRP A 143 -11.60 -10.33 15.65
CA TRP A 143 -11.75 -11.78 15.80
C TRP A 143 -13.18 -12.20 15.43
N ALA A 144 -13.31 -13.23 14.59
CA ALA A 144 -14.59 -13.91 14.37
C ALA A 144 -14.80 -15.02 15.42
N ASP A 145 -13.74 -15.77 15.71
CA ASP A 145 -13.65 -16.85 16.70
C ASP A 145 -12.18 -17.08 17.06
N ASP A 146 -11.83 -18.10 17.84
CA ASP A 146 -10.42 -18.35 18.22
C ASP A 146 -9.49 -18.78 17.06
N GLY A 147 -10.07 -19.18 15.92
CA GLY A 147 -9.37 -19.71 14.75
C GLY A 147 -9.49 -18.83 13.51
N SER A 148 -10.19 -17.70 13.57
CA SER A 148 -10.48 -16.89 12.38
C SER A 148 -10.55 -15.39 12.70
N LEU A 149 -10.08 -14.58 11.74
CA LEU A 149 -10.14 -13.12 11.79
C LEU A 149 -11.11 -12.59 10.73
N LEU A 150 -11.85 -11.54 11.08
CA LEU A 150 -12.44 -10.62 10.12
C LEU A 150 -11.42 -9.55 9.77
N LEU A 151 -11.25 -9.31 8.47
CA LEU A 151 -10.38 -8.26 7.95
C LEU A 151 -11.22 -7.31 7.11
N ILE A 152 -10.98 -6.02 7.29
CA ILE A 152 -11.45 -5.01 6.36
C ILE A 152 -10.27 -4.65 5.48
N ILE A 153 -10.41 -4.90 4.18
CA ILE A 153 -9.41 -4.60 3.17
C ILE A 153 -10.04 -3.63 2.20
N GLY A 154 -9.42 -2.47 2.05
CA GLY A 154 -9.84 -1.41 1.14
C GLY A 154 -8.65 -0.81 0.41
N TYR A 155 -8.85 0.27 -0.31
CA TYR A 155 -7.76 0.94 -1.02
C TYR A 155 -6.69 1.44 -0.07
N ARG A 156 -5.42 1.13 -0.35
CA ARG A 156 -4.26 1.56 0.45
C ARG A 156 -4.08 3.07 0.35
N TYR A 157 -4.14 3.57 -0.87
CA TYR A 157 -3.97 4.98 -1.23
C TYR A 157 -5.31 5.71 -1.15
N GLY A 158 -5.26 6.99 -0.79
CA GLY A 158 -6.44 7.84 -0.74
C GLY A 158 -6.68 8.49 0.60
N THR A 159 -6.99 9.79 0.54
CA THR A 159 -7.44 10.57 1.71
C THR A 159 -8.85 10.19 2.18
N VAL A 160 -9.62 9.43 1.39
CA VAL A 160 -11.02 9.06 1.68
C VAL A 160 -11.26 7.54 1.65
N THR A 161 -10.35 6.76 2.25
CA THR A 161 -10.47 5.29 2.27
C THR A 161 -10.45 4.72 3.70
N PRO A 162 -11.38 5.13 4.60
CA PRO A 162 -11.39 4.65 5.97
C PRO A 162 -11.80 3.17 6.11
N GLY A 163 -12.39 2.57 5.08
CA GLY A 163 -12.93 1.21 5.13
C GLY A 163 -12.70 0.42 3.85
N GLY A 164 -13.51 -0.61 3.64
CA GLY A 164 -13.42 -1.46 2.45
C GLY A 164 -14.39 -2.65 2.48
N SER A 165 -13.97 -3.76 1.88
CA SER A 165 -14.69 -5.02 1.86
C SER A 165 -14.32 -5.91 3.05
N VAL A 166 -15.23 -6.79 3.46
CA VAL A 166 -15.04 -7.69 4.61
C VAL A 166 -14.58 -9.05 4.13
N TYR A 167 -13.49 -9.53 4.71
CA TYR A 167 -12.93 -10.85 4.46
C TYR A 167 -12.86 -11.67 5.75
N LEU A 168 -12.96 -12.98 5.62
CA LEU A 168 -12.68 -13.95 6.68
C LEU A 168 -11.34 -14.62 6.38
N LEU A 169 -10.40 -14.50 7.30
CA LEU A 169 -9.12 -15.20 7.28
C LEU A 169 -9.14 -16.36 8.28
N LYS A 170 -9.07 -17.60 7.80
CA LYS A 170 -8.92 -18.78 8.67
C LYS A 170 -7.46 -18.97 9.05
N LEU A 171 -7.18 -19.06 10.35
CA LEU A 171 -5.86 -19.31 10.92
C LEU A 171 -5.60 -20.83 10.97
N ALA A 172 -5.20 -21.39 9.85
CA ALA A 172 -4.71 -22.77 9.74
C ALA A 172 -3.24 -22.75 9.32
N GLU A 173 -2.61 -23.93 9.17
CA GLU A 173 -1.25 -24.06 8.61
C GLU A 173 -1.10 -23.35 7.25
N ALA A 174 -2.19 -23.30 6.48
CA ALA A 174 -2.31 -22.47 5.28
C ALA A 174 -3.45 -21.46 5.48
N PRO A 175 -3.13 -20.19 5.79
CA PRO A 175 -4.15 -19.15 5.92
C PRO A 175 -4.94 -18.98 4.62
N ALA A 176 -6.27 -19.04 4.72
CA ALA A 176 -7.18 -18.88 3.58
C ALA A 176 -8.04 -17.63 3.79
N LEU A 177 -7.95 -16.70 2.85
CA LEU A 177 -8.70 -15.45 2.83
C LEU A 177 -9.94 -15.61 1.96
N ARG A 178 -11.12 -15.20 2.46
CA ARG A 178 -12.39 -15.32 1.75
C ARG A 178 -13.22 -14.06 1.87
N LEU A 179 -13.71 -13.52 0.76
CA LEU A 179 -14.64 -12.40 0.74
C LEU A 179 -15.97 -12.81 1.40
N LEU A 180 -16.44 -12.02 2.36
CA LEU A 180 -17.74 -12.16 3.01
C LEU A 180 -18.76 -11.14 2.50
N TYR A 181 -18.30 -9.91 2.29
CA TYR A 181 -19.15 -8.80 1.88
C TYR A 181 -18.35 -7.78 1.10
N GLU A 182 -18.93 -7.35 -0.01
CA GLU A 182 -18.44 -6.26 -0.86
C GLU A 182 -19.51 -5.18 -0.91
N PRO A 183 -19.18 -3.92 -0.57
CA PRO A 183 -20.09 -2.78 -0.76
C PRO A 183 -20.59 -2.73 -2.20
N GLN A 184 -21.88 -2.44 -2.38
CA GLN A 184 -22.53 -2.46 -3.70
C GLN A 184 -22.38 -1.13 -4.45
N LYS A 185 -21.81 -0.11 -3.80
CA LYS A 185 -21.56 1.22 -4.36
C LYS A 185 -20.17 1.67 -3.96
N ASP A 186 -19.54 2.42 -4.84
CA ASP A 186 -18.30 3.16 -4.63
C ASP A 186 -18.38 4.12 -3.43
N THR A 187 -19.55 4.73 -3.19
CA THR A 187 -19.80 5.61 -2.05
C THR A 187 -20.01 4.87 -0.72
N GLU A 188 -19.79 3.56 -0.64
CA GLU A 188 -20.04 2.77 0.57
C GLU A 188 -18.77 2.01 0.98
N GLN A 189 -18.40 2.08 2.26
CA GLN A 189 -17.23 1.38 2.80
C GLN A 189 -17.56 0.77 4.16
N VAL A 190 -17.12 -0.47 4.44
CA VAL A 190 -17.26 -1.05 5.78
C VAL A 190 -16.15 -0.50 6.67
N LEU A 191 -16.53 0.14 7.78
CA LEU A 191 -15.61 0.68 8.80
C LEU A 191 -15.31 -0.34 9.89
N SER A 192 -16.31 -1.15 10.25
CA SER A 192 -16.13 -2.25 11.18
C SER A 192 -17.08 -3.41 10.93
N ALA A 193 -16.67 -4.61 11.35
CA ALA A 193 -17.47 -5.82 11.20
C ALA A 193 -17.36 -6.74 12.43
N SER A 194 -18.45 -7.43 12.73
CA SER A 194 -18.50 -8.52 13.71
C SER A 194 -19.36 -9.67 13.17
N LEU A 195 -19.04 -10.90 13.56
CA LEU A 195 -19.74 -12.10 13.12
C LEU A 195 -20.32 -12.83 14.32
N SER A 196 -21.61 -13.13 14.27
CA SER A 196 -22.30 -13.95 15.27
C SER A 196 -23.07 -15.06 14.55
N GLY A 197 -22.56 -16.28 14.61
CA GLY A 197 -23.07 -17.39 13.79
C GLY A 197 -22.89 -17.11 12.30
N SER A 198 -24.00 -17.04 11.55
CA SER A 198 -24.02 -16.67 10.12
C SER A 198 -24.32 -15.19 9.89
N THR A 199 -24.64 -14.43 10.92
CA THR A 199 -25.02 -13.02 10.77
C THR A 199 -23.79 -12.12 10.88
N LEU A 200 -23.41 -11.51 9.76
CA LEU A 200 -22.39 -10.48 9.69
C LEU A 200 -23.04 -9.12 9.98
N THR A 201 -22.59 -8.44 11.04
CA THR A 201 -23.01 -7.08 11.37
C THR A 201 -21.90 -6.11 10.99
N MET A 202 -22.24 -5.05 10.26
CA MET A 202 -21.29 -4.10 9.69
C MET A 202 -21.68 -2.68 10.07
N LYS A 203 -20.67 -1.86 10.38
CA LYS A 203 -20.78 -0.40 10.41
C LYS A 203 -20.28 0.13 9.08
N MET A 204 -21.16 0.78 8.33
CA MET A 204 -20.88 1.35 7.02
C MET A 204 -20.58 2.84 7.14
N ALA A 205 -19.65 3.35 6.35
CA ALA A 205 -19.62 4.74 5.92
C ALA A 205 -20.37 4.84 4.58
N VAL A 206 -21.35 5.74 4.50
CA VAL A 206 -22.06 6.07 3.26
C VAL A 206 -21.75 7.51 2.91
N PHE A 207 -20.95 7.69 1.88
CA PHE A 207 -20.46 8.97 1.43
C PHE A 207 -21.48 9.71 0.55
N ASP A 208 -21.37 11.03 0.51
CA ASP A 208 -21.99 11.81 -0.55
C ASP A 208 -21.28 11.58 -1.91
N LYS A 209 -21.88 12.07 -2.99
CA LYS A 209 -21.37 11.92 -4.36
C LYS A 209 -19.96 12.49 -4.59
N ASN A 210 -19.50 13.37 -3.70
CA ASN A 210 -18.20 14.02 -3.79
C ASN A 210 -17.16 13.32 -2.89
N MET A 211 -17.55 12.33 -2.10
CA MET A 211 -16.69 11.66 -1.12
C MET A 211 -16.16 12.62 -0.04
N GLU A 212 -16.83 13.75 0.21
CA GLU A 212 -16.36 14.77 1.17
C GLU A 212 -16.88 14.51 2.59
N LYS A 213 -18.08 13.94 2.69
CA LYS A 213 -18.77 13.66 3.95
C LYS A 213 -19.39 12.27 3.89
N TYR A 214 -19.48 11.61 5.04
CA TYR A 214 -20.23 10.37 5.16
C TYR A 214 -21.14 10.37 6.39
N THR A 215 -22.20 9.59 6.31
CA THR A 215 -22.98 9.16 7.46
C THR A 215 -22.63 7.72 7.82
N GLU A 216 -22.73 7.38 9.10
CA GLU A 216 -22.56 6.00 9.54
C GLU A 216 -23.90 5.29 9.65
N GLU A 217 -23.97 4.06 9.17
CA GLU A 217 -25.14 3.21 9.33
C GLU A 217 -24.74 1.78 9.68
N GLN A 218 -25.68 1.03 10.27
CA GLN A 218 -25.48 -0.37 10.58
C GLN A 218 -26.22 -1.23 9.56
N ARG A 219 -25.53 -2.23 9.00
CA ARG A 219 -26.11 -3.24 8.12
C ARG A 219 -25.89 -4.63 8.67
N THR A 220 -26.74 -5.56 8.25
CA THR A 220 -26.57 -6.99 8.52
C THR A 220 -26.67 -7.77 7.22
N ALA A 221 -25.91 -8.86 7.13
CA ALA A 221 -25.96 -9.80 6.02
C ALA A 221 -25.82 -11.23 6.55
N GLU A 222 -26.57 -12.15 5.97
CA GLU A 222 -26.36 -13.58 6.20
C GLU A 222 -25.19 -14.05 5.32
N VAL A 223 -24.15 -14.56 5.95
CA VAL A 223 -22.98 -15.12 5.28
C VAL A 223 -22.91 -16.60 5.61
N ASN A 224 -22.65 -17.45 4.62
CA ASN A 224 -22.35 -18.85 4.89
C ASN A 224 -20.85 -18.94 5.25
N PRO A 225 -20.44 -19.19 6.50
CA PRO A 225 -19.02 -19.31 6.88
C PRO A 225 -18.29 -20.51 6.23
N GLN A 226 -19.03 -21.45 5.64
CA GLN A 226 -18.51 -22.72 5.13
C GLN A 226 -18.47 -22.86 3.59
N SER A 227 -19.11 -21.98 2.81
CA SER A 227 -19.03 -22.07 1.35
C SER A 227 -17.69 -21.53 0.84
N ALA A 228 -16.81 -22.44 0.42
CA ALA A 228 -15.62 -22.11 -0.35
C ALA A 228 -16.02 -21.96 -1.83
N SER A 229 -16.03 -20.74 -2.35
CA SER A 229 -16.08 -20.51 -3.79
C SER A 229 -15.02 -19.49 -4.15
N VAL A 230 -13.94 -19.99 -4.72
CA VAL A 230 -12.94 -19.21 -5.46
C VAL A 230 -13.63 -18.81 -6.77
N SER A 231 -13.76 -17.52 -7.04
CA SER A 231 -14.32 -17.05 -8.31
C SER A 231 -13.35 -17.36 -9.44
N GLU A 232 -13.78 -18.18 -10.40
CA GLU A 232 -13.06 -18.42 -11.66
C GLU A 232 -13.02 -17.14 -12.50
N ALA A 233 -11.89 -16.93 -13.18
CA ALA A 233 -11.64 -15.77 -14.03
C ALA A 233 -12.59 -15.74 -15.24
N PRO A 234 -13.03 -14.55 -15.70
CA PRO A 234 -13.95 -14.44 -16.82
C PRO A 234 -13.27 -14.82 -18.14
N GLU A 235 -13.64 -15.98 -18.68
CA GLU A 235 -13.37 -16.35 -20.08
C GLU A 235 -14.43 -15.74 -21.01
N SER A 236 -14.11 -14.61 -21.63
CA SER A 236 -14.58 -14.32 -22.99
C SER A 236 -13.76 -13.17 -23.57
N SER A 237 -13.09 -13.41 -24.70
CA SER A 237 -12.42 -12.37 -25.47
C SER A 237 -13.49 -11.46 -26.09
N PRO A 238 -13.66 -10.20 -25.66
CA PRO A 238 -14.67 -9.31 -26.23
C PRO A 238 -14.29 -8.93 -27.67
N ALA A 239 -15.30 -8.61 -28.48
CA ALA A 239 -15.08 -8.01 -29.79
C ALA A 239 -14.26 -6.72 -29.64
N VAL A 240 -13.23 -6.56 -30.47
CA VAL A 240 -12.32 -5.41 -30.41
C VAL A 240 -13.12 -4.14 -30.72
N ASP A 241 -13.43 -3.36 -29.68
CA ASP A 241 -13.99 -2.03 -29.82
C ASP A 241 -12.96 -1.14 -30.51
N SER A 242 -13.32 -0.67 -31.71
CA SER A 242 -12.42 0.11 -32.54
C SER A 242 -11.99 1.43 -31.90
N ASP A 243 -12.70 1.91 -30.87
CA ASP A 243 -12.39 3.16 -30.17
C ASP A 243 -11.37 3.01 -29.05
N ILE A 244 -10.96 1.78 -28.71
CA ILE A 244 -9.92 1.52 -27.73
C ILE A 244 -8.56 1.41 -28.43
N LEU A 245 -7.62 2.31 -28.10
CA LEU A 245 -6.25 2.27 -28.62
C LEU A 245 -5.32 1.36 -27.84
N ALA A 246 -5.56 1.18 -26.53
CA ALA A 246 -4.82 0.25 -25.71
C ALA A 246 -5.62 -0.16 -24.47
N THR A 247 -5.24 -1.30 -23.91
CA THR A 247 -5.61 -1.72 -22.55
C THR A 247 -4.42 -1.51 -21.61
N LEU A 248 -4.69 -1.06 -20.39
CA LEU A 248 -3.70 -0.89 -19.33
C LEU A 248 -4.07 -1.82 -18.18
N PHE A 249 -3.21 -2.79 -17.87
CA PHE A 249 -3.41 -3.65 -16.70
C PHE A 249 -2.61 -3.12 -15.52
N ASN A 250 -3.29 -2.87 -14.40
CA ASN A 250 -2.64 -2.52 -13.14
C ASN A 250 -2.14 -3.77 -12.43
N PHE A 251 -0.91 -3.73 -11.95
CA PHE A 251 -0.26 -4.83 -11.22
C PHE A 251 -0.28 -6.17 -11.98
N PRO A 252 0.24 -6.21 -13.22
CA PRO A 252 0.17 -7.39 -14.07
C PRO A 252 0.87 -8.60 -13.42
N SER A 253 0.23 -9.77 -13.49
CA SER A 253 0.82 -11.03 -13.00
C SER A 253 1.97 -11.51 -13.90
N LYS A 254 2.84 -12.38 -13.36
CA LYS A 254 3.95 -12.96 -14.15
C LYS A 254 3.42 -13.81 -15.31
N GLU A 255 2.28 -14.47 -15.10
CA GLU A 255 1.60 -15.27 -16.08
C GLU A 255 1.09 -14.40 -17.23
N LEU A 256 0.47 -13.25 -16.92
CA LEU A 256 0.02 -12.29 -17.93
C LEU A 256 1.19 -11.72 -18.74
N LEU A 257 2.29 -11.35 -18.06
CA LEU A 257 3.50 -10.85 -18.74
C LEU A 257 4.09 -11.88 -19.70
N ALA A 258 4.03 -13.17 -19.37
CA ALA A 258 4.57 -14.25 -20.18
C ALA A 258 3.78 -14.52 -21.48
N VAL A 259 2.57 -13.97 -21.62
CA VAL A 259 1.75 -14.09 -22.84
C VAL A 259 2.32 -13.27 -24.00
N TYR A 260 3.01 -12.17 -23.72
CA TYR A 260 3.45 -11.22 -24.73
C TYR A 260 4.83 -11.57 -25.29
N THR A 261 4.91 -11.76 -26.60
CA THR A 261 6.13 -12.18 -27.30
C THR A 261 7.11 -11.03 -27.57
N ALA A 262 6.62 -9.78 -27.53
CA ALA A 262 7.42 -8.57 -27.71
C ALA A 262 7.25 -7.62 -26.51
N LEU A 263 7.45 -8.13 -25.30
CA LEU A 263 7.41 -7.35 -24.07
C LEU A 263 8.61 -6.41 -23.98
N ASP A 264 8.35 -5.11 -23.95
CA ASP A 264 9.33 -4.08 -23.64
C ASP A 264 9.20 -3.62 -22.18
N THR A 265 10.24 -3.02 -21.64
CA THR A 265 10.27 -2.57 -20.24
C THR A 265 10.76 -1.13 -20.14
N PHE A 266 10.06 -0.33 -19.35
CA PHE A 266 10.47 1.03 -19.01
C PHE A 266 10.26 1.28 -17.51
N GLU A 267 11.35 1.49 -16.77
CA GLU A 267 11.31 1.83 -15.35
C GLU A 267 11.62 3.32 -15.19
N TYR A 268 10.60 4.11 -14.88
CA TYR A 268 10.77 5.52 -14.53
C TYR A 268 11.18 5.66 -13.06
N ASP A 269 10.54 4.87 -12.18
CA ASP A 269 10.83 4.82 -10.75
C ASP A 269 10.78 3.36 -10.26
N GLN A 270 11.83 2.92 -9.57
CA GLN A 270 11.94 1.54 -9.06
C GLN A 270 10.96 1.23 -7.92
N SER A 271 10.56 2.25 -7.15
CA SER A 271 9.54 2.17 -6.11
C SER A 271 8.11 2.25 -6.68
N GLY A 272 8.00 2.55 -7.98
CA GLY A 272 6.75 2.70 -8.69
C GLY A 272 5.94 1.42 -8.83
N GLU A 273 4.70 1.62 -9.22
CA GLU A 273 3.72 0.59 -9.50
C GLU A 273 3.98 -0.06 -10.84
N SER A 274 3.60 -1.34 -10.96
CA SER A 274 3.71 -2.06 -12.23
C SER A 274 2.46 -1.88 -13.06
N LEU A 275 2.63 -1.43 -14.29
CA LEU A 275 1.57 -1.25 -15.29
C LEU A 275 1.95 -2.05 -16.55
N LEU A 276 0.97 -2.68 -17.20
CA LEU A 276 1.17 -3.30 -18.50
C LEU A 276 0.28 -2.63 -19.53
N LEU A 277 0.90 -1.84 -20.41
CA LEU A 277 0.22 -1.17 -21.52
C LEU A 277 0.28 -2.08 -22.76
N VAL A 278 -0.89 -2.41 -23.29
CA VAL A 278 -1.06 -3.30 -24.44
C VAL A 278 -1.80 -2.55 -25.54
N PRO A 279 -1.10 -2.02 -26.56
CA PRO A 279 -1.74 -1.41 -27.71
C PRO A 279 -2.61 -2.41 -28.47
N ASN A 280 -3.84 -2.01 -28.82
CA ASN A 280 -4.79 -2.88 -29.52
C ASN A 280 -4.45 -3.07 -31.00
N GLN A 281 -3.56 -2.23 -31.54
CA GLN A 281 -3.19 -2.23 -32.96
C GLN A 281 -1.67 -2.19 -33.12
N THR A 282 -1.13 -3.10 -33.94
CA THR A 282 0.28 -3.06 -34.36
C THR A 282 0.57 -1.76 -35.09
N GLY A 283 1.74 -1.16 -34.87
CA GLY A 283 2.10 0.14 -35.46
C GLY A 283 1.60 1.34 -34.67
N THR A 284 0.94 1.14 -33.53
CA THR A 284 0.66 2.22 -32.57
C THR A 284 1.96 2.74 -31.98
N ARG A 285 2.20 4.04 -32.09
CA ARG A 285 3.32 4.73 -31.46
C ARG A 285 2.95 5.09 -30.02
N VAL A 286 3.77 4.64 -29.08
CA VAL A 286 3.67 4.85 -27.64
C VAL A 286 4.73 5.86 -27.24
N ILE A 287 4.30 7.00 -26.70
CA ILE A 287 5.16 8.08 -26.24
C ILE A 287 4.89 8.28 -24.75
N ILE A 288 5.92 8.33 -23.91
CA ILE A 288 5.80 8.70 -22.50
C ILE A 288 6.60 9.98 -22.27
N GLU A 289 5.93 10.97 -21.69
CA GLU A 289 6.47 12.30 -21.43
C GLU A 289 6.37 12.62 -19.95
N THR A 290 7.41 13.26 -19.41
CA THR A 290 7.32 13.88 -18.09
C THR A 290 6.56 15.20 -18.19
N LEU A 291 5.76 15.50 -17.17
CA LEU A 291 4.99 16.74 -17.11
C LEU A 291 5.49 17.64 -15.97
N GLU A 292 5.30 18.95 -16.16
CA GLU A 292 5.41 19.96 -15.09
C GLU A 292 4.18 20.86 -15.12
N TYR A 293 3.81 21.40 -13.95
CA TYR A 293 2.69 22.33 -13.84
C TYR A 293 3.08 23.71 -14.36
N ASP A 294 2.40 24.17 -15.42
CA ASP A 294 2.53 25.52 -15.98
C ASP A 294 1.45 26.41 -15.36
N SER A 295 1.84 27.30 -14.45
CA SER A 295 0.91 28.19 -13.74
C SER A 295 0.25 29.23 -14.64
N VAL A 296 0.82 29.52 -15.81
CA VAL A 296 0.24 30.47 -16.78
C VAL A 296 -0.89 29.79 -17.55
N LYS A 297 -0.71 28.52 -17.91
CA LYS A 297 -1.74 27.71 -18.58
C LYS A 297 -2.72 27.06 -17.62
N ASN A 298 -2.37 27.02 -16.33
CA ASN A 298 -3.11 26.30 -15.31
C ASN A 298 -3.31 24.82 -15.71
N ASP A 299 -2.24 24.19 -16.21
CA ASP A 299 -2.26 22.83 -16.75
C ASP A 299 -0.88 22.15 -16.64
N PHE A 300 -0.86 20.82 -16.71
CA PHE A 300 0.37 20.03 -16.79
C PHE A 300 0.83 19.90 -18.24
N VAL A 301 2.02 20.43 -18.53
CA VAL A 301 2.58 20.46 -19.88
C VAL A 301 3.74 19.48 -20.02
N PRO A 302 3.90 18.81 -21.19
CA PRO A 302 5.06 17.98 -21.46
C PRO A 302 6.35 18.77 -21.43
N VAL A 303 7.36 18.25 -20.73
CA VAL A 303 8.70 18.85 -20.64
C VAL A 303 9.75 17.98 -21.34
N LYS A 304 9.65 16.65 -21.22
CA LYS A 304 10.63 15.73 -21.78
C LYS A 304 10.00 14.40 -22.19
N THR A 305 10.26 13.97 -23.42
CA THR A 305 9.97 12.60 -23.84
C THR A 305 11.01 11.65 -23.25
N VAL A 306 10.55 10.69 -22.46
CA VAL A 306 11.40 9.68 -21.78
C VAL A 306 11.27 8.29 -22.40
N TYR A 307 10.24 8.07 -23.21
CA TYR A 307 10.04 6.85 -23.98
C TYR A 307 9.32 7.16 -25.29
N ASP A 308 9.75 6.54 -26.39
CA ASP A 308 9.11 6.69 -27.72
C ASP A 308 9.41 5.47 -28.57
N LYS A 309 8.43 4.58 -28.74
CA LYS A 309 8.54 3.40 -29.60
C LYS A 309 7.25 3.14 -30.37
N THR A 310 7.39 2.45 -31.49
CA THR A 310 6.25 1.95 -32.27
C THR A 310 6.06 0.47 -32.00
N SER A 311 4.84 0.10 -31.61
CA SER A 311 4.44 -1.27 -31.30
C SER A 311 4.58 -2.18 -32.53
N LYS A 312 5.00 -3.42 -32.26
CA LYS A 312 5.07 -4.53 -33.22
C LYS A 312 3.97 -5.54 -32.88
N ASP A 313 3.84 -6.58 -33.70
CA ASP A 313 2.95 -7.69 -33.35
C ASP A 313 3.35 -8.33 -32.01
N GLY A 314 2.37 -8.67 -31.18
CA GLY A 314 2.57 -9.19 -29.82
C GLY A 314 3.23 -8.24 -28.83
N TYR A 315 3.28 -6.94 -29.12
CA TYR A 315 3.92 -5.93 -28.28
C TYR A 315 3.11 -5.59 -27.02
N ALA A 316 3.81 -5.46 -25.91
CA ALA A 316 3.32 -4.85 -24.69
C ALA A 316 4.45 -4.05 -24.02
N LEU A 317 4.09 -3.04 -23.23
CA LEU A 317 5.03 -2.26 -22.43
C LEU A 317 4.77 -2.48 -20.94
N TRP A 318 5.72 -3.11 -20.26
CA TRP A 318 5.75 -3.15 -18.80
C TRP A 318 6.40 -1.86 -18.28
N LEU A 319 5.59 -1.02 -17.65
CA LEU A 319 5.96 0.28 -17.12
C LEU A 319 6.03 0.21 -15.60
N LYS A 320 7.13 0.68 -15.01
CA LYS A 320 7.20 0.99 -13.57
C LYS A 320 7.21 2.49 -13.33
N ALA A 321 6.18 3.00 -12.66
CA ALA A 321 6.03 4.42 -12.38
C ALA A 321 5.21 4.68 -11.10
N VAL A 322 5.52 5.75 -10.40
CA VAL A 322 4.67 6.24 -9.29
C VAL A 322 3.39 6.85 -9.88
N ARG A 323 2.24 6.50 -9.31
CA ARG A 323 0.95 7.14 -9.59
C ARG A 323 0.63 8.09 -8.44
N PRO A 324 0.86 9.40 -8.56
CA PRO A 324 0.42 10.34 -7.53
C PRO A 324 -1.11 10.50 -7.57
N GLU A 325 -1.75 10.93 -6.47
CA GLU A 325 -3.17 11.36 -6.48
C GLU A 325 -3.35 12.79 -6.99
N GLY A 326 -2.25 13.49 -7.29
CA GLY A 326 -2.23 14.89 -7.68
C GLY A 326 -1.21 15.15 -8.78
N GLY A 327 -0.12 15.83 -8.45
CA GLY A 327 0.87 16.34 -9.41
C GLY A 327 1.30 15.32 -10.45
N ILE A 328 0.70 15.40 -11.64
CA ILE A 328 0.87 14.40 -12.70
C ILE A 328 2.32 14.45 -13.16
N GLN A 329 3.01 13.32 -13.06
CA GLN A 329 4.42 13.23 -13.45
C GLN A 329 4.62 12.69 -14.85
N LEU A 330 3.76 11.77 -15.30
CA LEU A 330 3.89 11.11 -16.61
C LEU A 330 2.56 11.13 -17.37
N ARG A 331 2.67 11.34 -18.68
CA ARG A 331 1.59 11.17 -19.66
C ARG A 331 2.00 10.15 -20.71
N ILE A 332 1.13 9.17 -20.94
CA ILE A 332 1.23 8.22 -22.05
C ILE A 332 0.40 8.79 -23.20
N THR A 333 1.04 9.05 -24.34
CA THR A 333 0.35 9.43 -25.59
C THR A 333 0.44 8.26 -26.58
N LEU A 334 -0.72 7.80 -27.06
CA LEU A 334 -0.85 6.77 -28.08
C LEU A 334 -1.23 7.40 -29.41
N LYS A 335 -0.57 6.99 -30.49
CA LYS A 335 -0.88 7.45 -31.86
C LYS A 335 -0.96 6.27 -32.82
N HIS A 336 -2.08 6.12 -33.52
CA HIS A 336 -2.25 5.13 -34.59
C HIS A 336 -2.98 5.75 -35.79
N GLY A 337 -2.26 5.94 -36.90
CA GLY A 337 -2.78 6.70 -38.04
C GLY A 337 -3.14 8.14 -37.64
N LYS A 338 -4.42 8.50 -37.76
CA LYS A 338 -4.95 9.81 -37.32
C LYS A 338 -5.50 9.79 -35.89
N ALA A 339 -5.65 8.61 -35.29
CA ALA A 339 -6.19 8.48 -33.94
C ALA A 339 -5.11 8.81 -32.90
N MET A 340 -5.53 9.48 -31.83
CA MET A 340 -4.69 9.80 -30.68
C MET A 340 -5.49 9.58 -29.40
N ALA A 341 -4.80 9.13 -28.34
CA ALA A 341 -5.31 9.14 -26.98
C ALA A 341 -4.19 9.55 -26.02
N GLN A 342 -4.60 10.09 -24.87
CA GLN A 342 -3.69 10.42 -23.77
C GLN A 342 -4.19 9.76 -22.50
N TYR A 343 -3.24 9.38 -21.65
CA TYR A 343 -3.48 8.77 -20.36
C TYR A 343 -2.49 9.32 -19.35
N ASP A 344 -3.00 9.99 -18.33
CA ASP A 344 -2.19 10.54 -17.24
C ASP A 344 -1.97 9.46 -16.19
N VAL A 345 -0.71 9.18 -15.86
CA VAL A 345 -0.33 8.16 -14.90
C VAL A 345 -0.52 8.72 -13.49
N THR A 346 -1.77 8.79 -13.06
CA THR A 346 -2.23 9.36 -11.78
C THR A 346 -3.34 8.49 -11.21
N TYR A 347 -3.53 8.50 -9.90
CA TYR A 347 -4.76 7.96 -9.31
C TYR A 347 -5.93 8.90 -9.60
N ASN A 348 -7.12 8.34 -9.76
CA ASN A 348 -8.35 9.13 -9.87
C ASN A 348 -8.80 9.74 -8.53
N GLY A 349 -8.14 9.38 -7.42
CA GLY A 349 -8.40 9.87 -6.06
C GLY A 349 -9.74 9.47 -5.45
N LYS A 350 -10.53 8.63 -6.14
CA LYS A 350 -11.85 8.16 -5.66
C LYS A 350 -11.86 6.68 -5.38
N ASP A 351 -11.59 5.89 -6.41
CA ASP A 351 -11.83 4.44 -6.40
C ASP A 351 -10.53 3.68 -6.69
N GLY A 352 -9.37 4.32 -6.55
CA GLY A 352 -8.12 3.80 -7.09
C GLY A 352 -8.24 3.54 -8.60
N ASN A 353 -7.44 2.59 -9.11
CA ASN A 353 -7.55 2.20 -10.51
C ASN A 353 -7.97 0.73 -10.59
N GLU A 354 -8.87 0.44 -11.52
CA GLU A 354 -9.35 -0.91 -11.80
C GLU A 354 -8.18 -1.83 -12.18
N GLY A 355 -8.33 -3.14 -11.99
CA GLY A 355 -7.29 -4.10 -12.42
C GLY A 355 -6.97 -3.98 -13.93
N GLU A 356 -7.94 -3.54 -14.72
CA GLU A 356 -7.85 -3.30 -16.15
C GLU A 356 -8.51 -1.97 -16.50
N GLU A 357 -7.84 -1.13 -17.27
CA GLU A 357 -8.34 0.14 -17.78
C GLU A 357 -8.24 0.19 -19.31
N VAL A 358 -9.08 0.99 -19.96
CA VAL A 358 -9.07 1.15 -21.42
C VAL A 358 -8.74 2.59 -21.80
N ILE A 359 -7.80 2.76 -22.74
CA ILE A 359 -7.39 4.07 -23.27
C ILE A 359 -8.10 4.28 -24.60
N LYS A 360 -9.15 5.11 -24.58
CA LYS A 360 -9.99 5.40 -25.74
C LYS A 360 -9.49 6.59 -26.54
N LYS A 361 -9.78 6.61 -27.84
CA LYS A 361 -9.51 7.78 -28.70
C LYS A 361 -10.13 9.04 -28.12
N ALA A 362 -9.44 10.17 -28.26
CA ALA A 362 -10.06 11.46 -28.02
C ALA A 362 -11.21 11.65 -29.04
N SER A 363 -12.41 11.90 -28.53
CA SER A 363 -13.62 12.18 -29.31
C SER A 363 -13.59 13.54 -30.00
#